data_AF-A0A2Z2GXS6-F1
#
_entry.id   AF-A0A2Z2GXS6-F1
#
_cell.length_a   1.000
_cell.length_b   1.000
_cell.length_c   1.000
_cell.angle_alpha   90.00
_cell.angle_beta   90.00
_cell.angle_gamma   90.00
#
_symmetry.space_group_name_H-M   'P 1'
#
loop_
_entity.id
_entity.type
_entity.pdbx_description
1 polymer ?
#
loop_
_entity_poly.entity_id
_entity_poly.type
_entity_poly.pdbx_seq_one_letter_code
_entity_poly.pdbx_strand_id
1 'polypeptide(L)'
;MLKINPFYLLFSFYFIVNFIFAAIGFSNNYVEIEFNTFNLKSLSFFYAFILQFFVGVILFLFYFFFSKLKTDEKLVIKDRGAIYLFILQSLFLIYNLFFGVNIAGVSAKSSNEILNLFFIFLPADLFYIIFSPYIKSDKYFRLNTFLFIISNVLRGWMGGILFAFFVSMCRKGSIRVSLKLILNFSTIAILLLLLLPYLTQLKWAIRSDTGIYDAISETINMVNDAGYMKLLGESLDYIFNRFQHNYHVALLWENFTELNLEYNKGGILPYWGEGIVQTIISNILGIGKIPTLGTEMAHQLFYSKDSWSANPGLSGWLIVLQEKFIFFILYIFFILFIGFFTAVKYFGNKMVLILGVFSIFYLFHGWIGMYVSMVTYLLIISFIRRVKI
;
A
#
# COMPACT_ATOMS: atom_id res chain seq x y z
N MET A 1 -12.24 26.88 -10.40
CA MET A 1 -11.09 26.00 -10.08
C MET A 1 -11.53 25.02 -9.01
N LEU A 2 -11.60 23.73 -9.33
CA LEU A 2 -12.11 22.70 -8.43
C LEU A 2 -11.04 22.39 -7.36
N LYS A 3 -11.44 22.28 -6.10
CA LYS A 3 -10.56 21.80 -5.01
C LYS A 3 -10.91 20.35 -4.70
N ILE A 4 -10.01 19.43 -5.00
CA ILE A 4 -10.20 18.00 -4.71
C ILE A 4 -9.42 17.63 -3.44
N ASN A 5 -10.10 16.96 -2.50
CA ASN A 5 -9.47 16.39 -1.33
C ASN A 5 -8.79 15.06 -1.69
N PRO A 6 -7.51 14.85 -1.33
CA PRO A 6 -6.79 13.61 -1.62
C PRO A 6 -7.48 12.34 -1.11
N PHE A 7 -8.09 12.39 0.07
CA PHE A 7 -8.79 11.26 0.65
C PHE A 7 -10.01 10.86 -0.21
N TYR A 8 -10.90 11.82 -0.53
CA TYR A 8 -12.09 11.52 -1.31
C TYR A 8 -11.76 11.05 -2.73
N LEU A 9 -10.68 11.58 -3.32
CA LEU A 9 -10.19 11.09 -4.61
C LEU A 9 -9.79 9.61 -4.53
N LEU A 10 -8.94 9.25 -3.56
CA LEU A 10 -8.46 7.89 -3.38
C LEU A 10 -9.61 6.93 -3.03
N PHE A 11 -10.47 7.34 -2.11
CA PHE A 11 -11.63 6.55 -1.69
C PHE A 11 -12.55 6.24 -2.87
N SER A 12 -12.89 7.27 -3.65
CA SER A 12 -13.76 7.10 -4.83
C SER A 12 -13.10 6.22 -5.88
N PHE A 13 -11.80 6.39 -6.12
CA PHE A 13 -11.05 5.56 -7.06
C PHE A 13 -11.09 4.08 -6.65
N TYR A 14 -10.76 3.75 -5.40
CA TYR A 14 -10.81 2.37 -4.91
C TYR A 14 -12.22 1.80 -4.97
N PHE A 15 -13.23 2.57 -4.59
CA PHE A 15 -14.62 2.11 -4.62
C PHE A 15 -15.10 1.82 -6.04
N ILE A 16 -14.83 2.72 -7.00
CA ILE A 16 -15.21 2.55 -8.41
C ILE A 16 -14.51 1.33 -9.01
N VAL A 17 -13.19 1.19 -8.81
CA VAL A 17 -12.43 0.05 -9.33
C VAL A 17 -12.98 -1.26 -8.76
N ASN A 18 -13.18 -1.36 -7.44
CA ASN A 18 -13.69 -2.58 -6.83
C ASN A 18 -15.13 -2.90 -7.22
N PHE A 19 -15.97 -1.88 -7.46
CA PHE A 19 -17.33 -2.09 -7.98
C PHE A 19 -17.32 -2.64 -9.41
N ILE A 20 -16.49 -2.08 -10.29
CA ILE A 20 -16.35 -2.56 -11.67
C ILE A 20 -15.88 -4.02 -11.67
N PHE A 21 -14.85 -4.34 -10.89
CA PHE A 21 -14.34 -5.71 -10.79
C PHE A 21 -15.35 -6.67 -10.14
N ALA A 22 -16.14 -6.23 -9.16
CA ALA A 22 -17.24 -7.03 -8.63
C ALA A 22 -18.29 -7.36 -9.71
N ALA A 23 -18.64 -6.38 -10.56
CA ALA A 23 -19.58 -6.60 -11.66
C ALA A 23 -19.03 -7.57 -12.73
N ILE A 24 -17.75 -7.43 -13.10
CA ILE A 24 -17.07 -8.33 -14.05
C ILE A 24 -16.98 -9.76 -13.48
N GLY A 25 -16.56 -9.90 -12.22
CA GLY A 25 -16.48 -11.21 -11.56
C GLY A 25 -17.85 -11.89 -11.47
N PHE A 26 -18.89 -11.12 -11.14
CA PHE A 26 -20.27 -11.61 -11.08
C PHE A 26 -20.78 -12.13 -12.44
N SER A 27 -20.39 -11.49 -13.56
CA SER A 27 -20.84 -11.92 -14.89
C SER A 27 -20.09 -13.13 -15.43
N ASN A 28 -18.80 -13.27 -15.10
CA ASN A 28 -17.91 -14.21 -15.78
C ASN A 28 -17.69 -15.52 -15.00
N ASN A 29 -17.86 -15.55 -13.68
CA ASN A 29 -17.55 -16.68 -12.78
C ASN A 29 -16.10 -17.19 -12.81
N TYR A 30 -15.25 -16.66 -13.69
CA TYR A 30 -13.81 -16.87 -13.67
C TYR A 30 -13.11 -15.52 -13.56
N VAL A 31 -12.00 -15.49 -12.83
CA VAL A 31 -11.18 -14.29 -12.63
C VAL A 31 -9.70 -14.65 -12.63
N GLU A 32 -8.90 -13.74 -13.16
CA GLU A 32 -7.44 -13.83 -13.05
C GLU A 32 -6.99 -13.05 -11.82
N ILE A 33 -6.24 -13.72 -10.94
CA ILE A 33 -5.66 -13.13 -9.74
C ILE A 33 -4.19 -13.50 -9.72
N GLU A 34 -3.31 -12.50 -9.81
CA GLU A 34 -1.84 -12.69 -9.79
C GLU A 34 -1.39 -13.80 -10.76
N PHE A 35 -1.91 -13.76 -12.00
CA PHE A 35 -1.64 -14.70 -13.11
C PHE A 35 -2.21 -16.12 -12.96
N ASN A 36 -2.97 -16.38 -11.90
CA ASN A 36 -3.70 -17.62 -11.72
C ASN A 36 -5.18 -17.42 -12.02
N THR A 37 -5.77 -18.34 -12.77
CA THR A 37 -7.22 -18.34 -13.05
C THR A 37 -7.96 -19.10 -11.96
N PHE A 38 -8.96 -18.45 -11.36
CA PHE A 38 -9.84 -19.06 -10.37
C PHE A 38 -11.28 -19.07 -10.85
N ASN A 39 -11.99 -20.16 -10.58
CA ASN A 39 -13.43 -20.26 -10.81
C ASN A 39 -14.14 -20.07 -9.46
N LEU A 40 -14.85 -18.95 -9.31
CA LEU A 40 -15.49 -18.54 -8.06
C LEU A 40 -16.97 -18.31 -8.31
N LYS A 41 -17.82 -18.56 -7.30
CA LYS A 41 -19.27 -18.36 -7.46
C LYS A 41 -19.58 -16.88 -7.60
N SER A 42 -20.55 -16.52 -8.45
CA SER A 42 -20.96 -15.12 -8.67
C SER A 42 -21.28 -14.41 -7.35
N LEU A 43 -21.96 -15.12 -6.44
CA LEU A 43 -22.38 -14.59 -5.14
C LEU A 43 -21.20 -14.21 -4.23
N SER A 44 -20.05 -14.87 -4.39
CA SER A 44 -18.83 -14.61 -3.61
C SER A 44 -18.25 -13.23 -3.92
N PHE A 45 -18.34 -12.78 -5.18
CA PHE A 45 -17.95 -11.41 -5.56
C PHE A 45 -18.87 -10.35 -4.96
N PHE A 46 -20.17 -10.65 -4.82
CA PHE A 46 -21.14 -9.75 -4.20
C PHE A 46 -20.88 -9.62 -2.69
N TYR A 47 -20.67 -10.73 -1.99
CA TYR A 47 -20.33 -10.72 -0.56
C TYR A 47 -18.99 -10.01 -0.30
N ALA A 48 -17.98 -10.28 -1.12
CA ALA A 48 -16.69 -9.60 -1.06
C ALA A 48 -16.86 -8.07 -1.17
N PHE A 49 -17.66 -7.61 -2.14
CA PHE A 49 -17.90 -6.19 -2.34
C PHE A 49 -18.65 -5.56 -1.16
N ILE A 50 -19.66 -6.23 -0.60
CA ILE A 50 -20.37 -5.75 0.59
C ILE A 50 -19.42 -5.56 1.77
N LEU A 51 -18.56 -6.56 2.03
CA LEU A 51 -17.60 -6.49 3.14
C LEU A 51 -16.57 -5.37 2.93
N GLN A 52 -16.08 -5.20 1.71
CA GLN A 52 -15.20 -4.09 1.36
C GLN A 52 -15.88 -2.74 1.51
N PHE A 53 -17.14 -2.63 1.08
CA PHE A 53 -17.92 -1.41 1.24
C PHE A 53 -18.12 -1.09 2.72
N PHE A 54 -18.47 -2.08 3.54
CA PHE A 54 -18.59 -1.92 4.99
C PHE A 54 -17.31 -1.38 5.62
N VAL A 55 -16.15 -1.99 5.31
CA VAL A 55 -14.84 -1.50 5.76
C VAL A 55 -14.59 -0.07 5.26
N GLY A 56 -14.87 0.19 3.98
CA GLY A 56 -14.70 1.50 3.37
C GLY A 56 -15.53 2.57 4.09
N VAL A 57 -16.77 2.27 4.45
CA VAL A 57 -17.64 3.16 5.22
C VAL A 57 -17.04 3.46 6.60
N ILE A 58 -16.50 2.46 7.30
CA ILE A 58 -15.82 2.70 8.59
C ILE A 58 -14.66 3.70 8.41
N LEU A 59 -13.76 3.45 7.44
CA LEU A 59 -12.62 4.35 7.18
C LEU A 59 -13.08 5.76 6.79
N PHE A 60 -14.12 5.86 5.95
CA PHE A 60 -14.74 7.13 5.56
C PHE A 60 -15.30 7.89 6.75
N LEU A 61 -16.07 7.24 7.62
CA LEU A 61 -16.69 7.87 8.79
C LEU A 61 -15.64 8.41 9.76
N PHE A 62 -14.57 7.66 10.02
CA PHE A 62 -13.45 8.12 10.85
C PHE A 62 -12.79 9.37 10.26
N TYR A 63 -12.40 9.33 8.98
CA TYR A 63 -11.82 10.49 8.32
C TYR A 63 -12.78 11.70 8.34
N PHE A 64 -14.05 11.49 8.00
CA PHE A 64 -15.05 12.53 7.94
C PHE A 64 -15.30 13.19 9.31
N PHE A 65 -15.39 12.40 10.37
CA PHE A 65 -15.59 12.91 11.72
C PHE A 65 -14.38 13.75 12.18
N PHE A 66 -13.16 13.21 12.07
CA PHE A 66 -11.97 13.90 12.57
C PHE A 66 -11.53 15.07 11.68
N SER A 67 -11.82 15.06 10.38
CA SER A 67 -11.51 16.17 9.47
C SER A 67 -12.36 17.42 9.73
N LYS A 68 -13.49 17.30 10.42
CA LYS A 68 -14.32 18.44 10.85
C LYS A 68 -13.80 19.12 12.12
N LEU A 69 -12.92 18.47 12.87
CA LEU A 69 -12.36 19.05 14.09
C LEU A 69 -11.39 20.17 13.71
N LYS A 70 -11.62 21.39 14.21
CA LYS A 70 -10.73 22.52 13.96
C LYS A 70 -9.39 22.26 14.65
N THR A 71 -8.30 22.31 13.89
CA THR A 71 -6.95 22.16 14.41
C THR A 71 -6.00 23.15 13.77
N ASP A 72 -5.13 23.72 14.59
CA ASP A 72 -3.98 24.48 14.11
C ASP A 72 -2.85 23.53 13.72
N GLU A 73 -2.08 23.89 12.70
CA GLU A 73 -0.87 23.15 12.36
C GLU A 73 0.19 23.34 13.45
N LYS A 74 0.61 22.24 14.06
CA LYS A 74 1.53 22.28 15.21
C LYS A 74 2.92 21.80 14.88
N LEU A 75 3.12 21.10 13.76
CA LEU A 75 4.43 20.58 13.36
C LEU A 75 4.96 21.36 12.16
N VAL A 76 6.22 21.76 12.21
CA VAL A 76 6.95 22.32 11.07
C VAL A 76 8.36 21.75 11.07
N ILE A 77 8.76 21.12 9.96
CA ILE A 77 10.11 20.58 9.80
C ILE A 77 10.95 21.63 9.05
N LYS A 78 11.94 22.18 9.76
CA LYS A 78 12.97 23.07 9.20
C LYS A 78 13.99 22.28 8.40
N ASP A 79 14.83 22.98 7.64
CA ASP A 79 15.82 22.41 6.73
C ASP A 79 16.72 21.35 7.38
N ARG A 80 17.20 21.58 8.62
CA ARG A 80 18.00 20.58 9.37
C ARG A 80 17.27 19.25 9.53
N GLY A 81 15.98 19.28 9.90
CA GLY A 81 15.17 18.07 10.02
C GLY A 81 14.94 17.37 8.69
N ALA A 82 14.77 18.14 7.61
CA ALA A 82 14.65 17.59 6.26
C ALA A 82 15.96 16.97 5.76
N ILE A 83 17.12 17.49 6.17
CA ILE A 83 18.43 16.91 5.92
C ILE A 83 18.60 15.60 6.71
N TYR A 84 18.20 15.53 7.98
CA TYR A 84 18.25 14.28 8.74
C TYR A 84 17.38 13.18 8.12
N LEU A 85 16.18 13.54 7.64
CA LEU A 85 15.33 12.60 6.89
C LEU A 85 16.01 12.11 5.61
N PHE A 86 16.69 13.01 4.89
CA PHE A 86 17.43 12.66 3.67
C PHE A 86 18.61 11.73 3.95
N ILE A 87 19.34 11.98 5.05
CA ILE A 87 20.45 11.11 5.50
C ILE A 87 19.92 9.74 5.88
N LEU A 88 18.83 9.65 6.65
CA LEU A 88 18.22 8.37 7.03
C LEU A 88 17.81 7.55 5.80
N GLN A 89 17.14 8.18 4.83
CA GLN A 89 16.75 7.52 3.57
C GLN A 89 17.97 7.10 2.74
N SER A 90 19.02 7.91 2.71
CA SER A 90 20.27 7.59 1.99
C SER A 90 20.97 6.39 2.61
N LEU A 91 21.10 6.37 3.94
CA LEU A 91 21.69 5.25 4.67
C LEU A 91 20.90 3.95 4.48
N PHE A 92 19.57 4.05 4.50
CA PHE A 92 18.70 2.90 4.23
C PHE A 92 18.87 2.39 2.79
N LEU A 93 18.93 3.28 1.80
CA LEU A 93 19.19 2.89 0.41
C LEU A 93 20.56 2.19 0.26
N ILE A 94 21.62 2.78 0.82
CA ILE A 94 22.97 2.20 0.80
C ILE A 94 22.97 0.82 1.45
N TYR A 95 22.29 0.64 2.58
CA TYR A 95 22.16 -0.64 3.25
C TYR A 95 21.51 -1.71 2.36
N ASN A 96 20.35 -1.40 1.75
CA ASN A 96 19.66 -2.35 0.86
C ASN A 96 20.52 -2.70 -0.36
N LEU A 97 21.21 -1.72 -0.97
CA LEU A 97 22.12 -1.94 -2.11
C LEU A 97 23.33 -2.80 -1.75
N PHE A 98 23.95 -2.54 -0.59
CA PHE A 98 25.17 -3.24 -0.19
C PHE A 98 24.89 -4.72 0.15
N PHE A 99 23.82 -4.97 0.92
CA PHE A 99 23.47 -6.32 1.36
C PHE A 99 22.53 -7.05 0.39
N GLY A 100 22.02 -6.39 -0.66
CA GLY A 100 21.04 -6.99 -1.57
C GLY A 100 19.71 -7.32 -0.90
N VAL A 101 19.41 -6.71 0.24
CA VAL A 101 18.20 -6.97 1.03
C VAL A 101 17.06 -6.11 0.45
N ASN A 102 15.86 -6.68 0.31
CA ASN A 102 14.68 -6.03 -0.27
C ASN A 102 14.86 -5.53 -1.71
N ILE A 103 15.86 -6.03 -2.45
CA ILE A 103 16.04 -5.69 -3.86
C ILE A 103 15.46 -6.81 -4.72
N ALA A 104 14.53 -6.44 -5.60
CA ALA A 104 13.94 -7.39 -6.53
C ALA A 104 15.01 -8.00 -7.44
N GLY A 105 15.03 -9.33 -7.52
CA GLY A 105 15.96 -10.07 -8.38
C GLY A 105 17.38 -10.26 -7.83
N VAL A 106 17.65 -9.88 -6.58
CA VAL A 106 18.98 -10.06 -5.96
C VAL A 106 18.86 -10.99 -4.76
N SER A 107 19.71 -12.02 -4.70
CA SER A 107 19.85 -12.86 -3.51
C SER A 107 20.51 -12.05 -2.39
N ALA A 108 19.84 -11.95 -1.24
CA ALA A 108 20.38 -11.26 -0.08
C ALA A 108 21.72 -11.89 0.34
N LYS A 109 22.73 -11.04 0.53
CA LYS A 109 23.96 -11.42 1.24
C LYS A 109 23.64 -11.60 2.72
N SER A 110 24.54 -12.23 3.49
CA SER A 110 24.42 -12.30 4.95
C SER A 110 24.26 -10.89 5.54
N SER A 111 23.02 -10.52 5.87
CA SER A 111 22.69 -9.21 6.37
C SER A 111 23.23 -9.05 7.79
N ASN A 112 23.84 -7.91 8.10
CA ASN A 112 24.20 -7.59 9.47
C ASN A 112 22.92 -7.39 10.31
N GLU A 113 22.71 -8.24 11.33
CA GLU A 113 21.50 -8.27 12.14
C GLU A 113 21.28 -6.97 12.94
N ILE A 114 22.35 -6.35 13.44
CA ILE A 114 22.28 -5.08 14.19
C ILE A 114 21.81 -3.95 13.27
N LEU A 115 22.38 -3.87 12.07
CA LEU A 115 21.96 -2.87 11.08
C LEU A 115 20.53 -3.12 10.59
N ASN A 116 20.13 -4.39 10.44
CA ASN A 116 18.75 -4.73 10.11
C ASN A 116 17.80 -4.26 11.21
N LEU A 117 18.13 -4.52 12.48
CA LEU A 117 17.34 -4.08 13.64
C LEU A 117 17.27 -2.54 13.74
N PHE A 118 18.35 -1.83 13.40
CA PHE A 118 18.35 -0.37 13.30
C PHE A 118 17.33 0.15 12.28
N PHE A 119 17.30 -0.41 11.06
CA PHE A 119 16.35 0.00 10.03
C PHE A 119 14.92 -0.50 10.25
N ILE A 120 14.74 -1.57 11.03
CA ILE A 120 13.44 -1.95 11.58
C ILE A 120 12.95 -0.86 12.56
N PHE A 121 13.80 -0.40 13.48
CA PHE A 121 13.44 0.62 14.47
C PHE A 121 13.31 2.03 13.89
N LEU A 122 13.99 2.34 12.78
CA LEU A 122 13.91 3.62 12.06
C LEU A 122 13.50 3.41 10.60
N PRO A 123 12.21 3.10 10.35
CA PRO A 123 11.71 2.82 9.01
C PRO A 123 11.70 4.10 8.17
N ALA A 124 12.69 4.20 7.27
CA ALA A 124 12.91 5.39 6.45
C ALA A 124 11.67 5.77 5.60
N ASP A 125 10.98 4.78 5.03
CA ASP A 125 9.79 5.00 4.21
C ASP A 125 8.62 5.60 5.02
N LEU A 126 8.40 5.09 6.23
CA LEU A 126 7.34 5.58 7.10
C LEU A 126 7.68 6.98 7.63
N PHE A 127 8.94 7.25 7.92
CA PHE A 127 9.41 8.59 8.32
C PHE A 127 9.23 9.58 7.18
N TYR A 128 9.49 9.17 5.93
CA TYR A 128 9.19 10.00 4.77
C TYR A 128 7.70 10.35 4.71
N ILE A 129 6.80 9.38 4.89
CA ILE A 129 5.34 9.60 4.87
C ILE A 129 4.90 10.57 5.98
N ILE A 130 5.40 10.40 7.20
CA ILE A 130 5.01 11.19 8.37
C ILE A 130 5.56 12.63 8.30
N PHE A 131 6.84 12.80 7.95
CA PHE A 131 7.52 14.10 8.08
C PHE A 131 7.49 14.96 6.82
N SER A 132 7.50 14.35 5.62
CA SER A 132 7.59 15.11 4.37
C SER A 132 6.48 16.14 4.15
N PRO A 133 5.20 15.89 4.55
CA PRO A 133 4.14 16.90 4.47
C PRO A 133 4.42 18.18 5.26
N TYR A 134 5.32 18.12 6.26
CA TYR A 134 5.66 19.21 7.16
C TYR A 134 6.98 19.91 6.81
N ILE A 135 7.69 19.46 5.77
CA ILE A 135 8.91 20.14 5.31
C ILE A 135 8.54 21.50 4.73
N LYS A 136 9.06 22.56 5.37
CA LYS A 136 8.81 23.95 4.96
C LYS A 136 9.37 24.26 3.58
N SER A 137 10.60 23.82 3.31
CA SER A 137 11.31 24.10 2.06
C SER A 137 10.89 23.18 0.91
N ASP A 138 10.44 23.77 -0.19
CA ASP A 138 10.10 23.03 -1.42
C ASP A 138 11.30 22.26 -2.00
N LYS A 139 12.51 22.84 -1.91
CA LYS A 139 13.74 22.21 -2.39
C LYS A 139 13.99 20.90 -1.65
N TYR A 140 13.98 20.94 -0.32
CA TYR A 140 14.25 19.75 0.50
C TYR A 140 13.11 18.72 0.43
N PHE A 141 11.87 19.17 0.28
CA PHE A 141 10.75 18.27 0.02
C PHE A 141 10.96 17.47 -1.28
N ARG A 142 11.31 18.15 -2.38
CA ARG A 142 11.57 17.48 -3.67
C ARG A 142 12.75 16.52 -3.59
N LEU A 143 13.83 16.88 -2.90
CA LEU A 143 15.00 16.01 -2.71
C LEU A 143 14.63 14.73 -1.95
N ASN A 144 13.91 14.85 -0.83
CA ASN A 144 13.46 13.68 -0.08
C ASN A 144 12.48 12.82 -0.90
N THR A 145 11.57 13.44 -1.66
CA THR A 145 10.62 12.74 -2.54
C THR A 145 11.33 11.97 -3.65
N PHE A 146 12.34 12.58 -4.27
CA PHE A 146 13.12 11.96 -5.33
C PHE A 146 13.91 10.75 -4.82
N LEU A 147 14.57 10.89 -3.66
CA LEU A 147 15.29 9.79 -3.02
C LEU A 147 14.34 8.64 -2.61
N PHE A 148 13.17 8.97 -2.08
CA PHE A 148 12.14 7.99 -1.76
C PHE A 148 11.72 7.18 -3.00
N ILE A 149 11.43 7.87 -4.13
CA ILE A 149 11.04 7.22 -5.38
C ILE A 149 12.17 6.31 -5.89
N ILE A 150 13.42 6.82 -5.96
CA ILE A 150 14.56 6.01 -6.40
C ILE A 150 14.72 4.76 -5.53
N SER A 151 14.68 4.93 -4.21
CA SER A 151 14.84 3.82 -3.27
C SER A 151 13.77 2.75 -3.45
N ASN A 152 12.51 3.15 -3.66
CA ASN A 152 11.40 2.22 -3.86
C ASN A 152 11.45 1.53 -5.23
N VAL A 153 11.78 2.25 -6.30
CA VAL A 153 11.93 1.68 -7.65
C VAL A 153 13.08 0.66 -7.69
N LEU A 154 14.23 0.98 -7.08
CA LEU A 154 15.36 0.04 -7.00
C LEU A 154 15.05 -1.21 -6.18
N ARG A 155 14.19 -1.08 -5.16
CA ARG A 155 13.66 -2.21 -4.39
C ARG A 155 12.54 -2.98 -5.11
N GLY A 156 12.18 -2.58 -6.33
CA GLY A 156 11.14 -3.21 -7.15
C GLY A 156 9.70 -2.87 -6.73
N TRP A 157 9.51 -1.89 -5.83
CA TRP A 157 8.19 -1.51 -5.34
C TRP A 157 7.68 -0.21 -5.97
N MET A 158 6.93 -0.35 -7.06
CA MET A 158 6.36 0.79 -7.81
C MET A 158 5.26 1.53 -7.04
N GLY A 159 4.67 0.92 -6.00
CA GLY A 159 3.70 1.57 -5.11
C GLY A 159 4.24 2.82 -4.41
N GLY A 160 5.57 2.91 -4.23
CA GLY A 160 6.23 4.11 -3.69
C GLY A 160 5.95 5.38 -4.51
N ILE A 161 5.82 5.28 -5.84
CA ILE A 161 5.49 6.46 -6.67
C ILE A 161 4.10 7.01 -6.30
N LEU A 162 3.14 6.10 -6.12
CA LEU A 162 1.78 6.46 -5.74
C LEU A 162 1.74 7.09 -4.33
N PHE A 163 2.49 6.53 -3.39
CA PHE A 163 2.60 7.10 -2.04
C PHE A 163 3.22 8.50 -2.08
N ALA A 164 4.29 8.69 -2.84
CA ALA A 164 4.93 10.00 -3.02
C ALA A 164 3.98 11.05 -3.62
N PHE A 165 3.17 10.65 -4.59
CA PHE A 165 2.12 11.49 -5.18
C PHE A 165 1.10 11.94 -4.12
N PHE A 166 0.56 11.00 -3.35
CA PHE A 166 -0.43 11.33 -2.32
C PHE A 166 0.16 12.11 -1.14
N VAL A 167 1.38 11.84 -0.71
CA VAL A 167 2.12 12.65 0.29
C VAL A 167 2.28 14.09 -0.21
N SER A 168 2.64 14.28 -1.48
CA SER A 168 2.74 15.60 -2.12
C SER A 168 1.41 16.34 -2.14
N MET A 169 0.31 15.62 -2.38
CA MET A 169 -1.04 16.18 -2.34
C MET A 169 -1.46 16.56 -0.92
N CYS A 170 -1.19 15.71 0.06
CA CYS A 170 -1.48 15.98 1.47
C CYS A 170 -0.71 17.21 1.98
N ARG A 171 0.54 17.41 1.54
CA ARG A 171 1.33 18.62 1.83
C ARG A 171 0.62 19.91 1.40
N LYS A 172 -0.08 19.88 0.25
CA LYS A 172 -0.83 21.03 -0.29
C LYS A 172 -2.26 21.14 0.29
N GLY A 173 -2.75 20.11 0.97
CA GLY A 173 -4.10 20.03 1.56
C GLY A 173 -5.24 19.83 0.57
N SER A 174 -5.11 20.31 -0.67
CA SER A 174 -6.07 20.07 -1.77
C SER A 174 -5.39 20.17 -3.13
N ILE A 175 -5.89 19.44 -4.12
CA ILE A 175 -5.52 19.66 -5.51
C ILE A 175 -6.38 20.79 -6.06
N ARG A 176 -5.73 21.81 -6.62
CA ARG A 176 -6.41 22.84 -7.40
C ARG A 176 -6.38 22.42 -8.86
N VAL A 177 -7.50 21.90 -9.34
CA VAL A 177 -7.63 21.43 -10.71
C VAL A 177 -8.14 22.58 -11.58
N SER A 178 -7.30 23.00 -12.52
CA SER A 178 -7.66 23.93 -13.61
C SER A 178 -7.88 23.14 -14.90
N LEU A 179 -8.64 23.72 -15.84
CA LEU A 179 -8.88 23.10 -17.15
C LEU A 179 -7.58 22.79 -17.88
N LYS A 180 -6.60 23.72 -17.85
CA LYS A 180 -5.27 23.51 -18.44
C LYS A 180 -4.55 22.30 -17.83
N LEU A 181 -4.66 22.12 -16.52
CA LEU A 181 -4.06 20.99 -15.82
C LEU A 181 -4.74 19.68 -16.23
N ILE A 182 -6.07 19.67 -16.33
CA ILE A 182 -6.83 18.51 -16.84
C ILE A 182 -6.35 18.16 -18.24
N LEU A 183 -6.31 19.12 -19.16
CA LEU A 183 -5.86 18.90 -20.54
C LEU A 183 -4.44 18.33 -20.58
N ASN A 184 -3.50 18.88 -19.82
CA ASN A 184 -2.14 18.37 -19.75
C ASN A 184 -2.09 16.92 -19.21
N PHE A 185 -2.84 16.63 -18.15
CA PHE A 185 -2.92 15.27 -17.60
C PHE A 185 -3.59 14.29 -18.57
N SER A 186 -4.63 14.72 -19.28
CA SER A 186 -5.29 13.93 -20.32
C SER A 186 -4.33 13.62 -21.46
N THR A 187 -3.54 14.58 -21.92
CA THR A 187 -2.51 14.33 -22.96
C THR A 187 -1.48 13.31 -22.48
N ILE A 188 -0.97 13.44 -21.25
CA ILE A 188 -0.03 12.47 -20.67
C ILE A 188 -0.68 11.10 -20.53
N ALA A 189 -1.94 11.03 -20.08
CA ALA A 189 -2.67 9.77 -19.94
C ALA A 189 -2.88 9.08 -21.29
N ILE A 190 -3.22 9.84 -22.34
CA ILE A 190 -3.35 9.31 -23.70
C ILE A 190 -2.01 8.77 -24.19
N LEU A 191 -0.91 9.51 -24.00
CA LEU A 191 0.43 9.03 -24.37
C LEU A 191 0.81 7.75 -23.62
N LEU A 192 0.51 7.67 -22.31
CA LEU A 192 0.76 6.47 -21.52
C LEU A 192 -0.09 5.29 -22.00
N LEU A 193 -1.38 5.50 -22.33
CA LEU A 193 -2.25 4.46 -22.90
C LEU A 193 -1.70 3.95 -24.24
N LEU A 194 -1.24 4.86 -25.11
CA LEU A 194 -0.61 4.49 -26.38
C LEU A 194 0.65 3.63 -26.18
N LEU A 195 1.46 3.92 -25.17
CA LEU A 195 2.69 3.18 -24.87
C LEU A 195 2.47 1.93 -24.02
N LEU A 196 1.31 1.76 -23.40
CA LEU A 196 1.11 0.77 -22.34
C LEU A 196 1.36 -0.69 -22.78
N PRO A 197 0.85 -1.15 -23.95
CA PRO A 197 1.13 -2.51 -24.42
C PRO A 197 2.62 -2.75 -24.61
N TYR A 198 3.32 -1.79 -25.23
CA TYR A 198 4.76 -1.87 -25.45
C TYR A 198 5.54 -1.91 -24.13
N LEU A 199 5.19 -1.07 -23.15
CA LEU A 199 5.85 -1.06 -21.84
C LEU A 199 5.66 -2.37 -21.08
N THR A 200 4.47 -2.97 -21.19
CA THR A 200 4.15 -4.23 -20.51
C THR A 200 4.90 -5.40 -21.14
N GLN A 201 4.90 -5.50 -22.47
CA GLN A 201 5.63 -6.57 -23.15
C GLN A 201 7.15 -6.41 -23.01
N LEU A 202 7.66 -5.17 -23.09
CA LEU A 202 9.08 -4.90 -22.85
C LEU A 202 9.54 -5.33 -21.46
N LYS A 203 8.70 -5.12 -20.43
CA LYS A 203 8.99 -5.60 -19.07
C LYS A 203 9.16 -7.12 -19.03
N TRP A 204 8.35 -7.87 -19.78
CA TRP A 204 8.43 -9.33 -19.82
C TRP A 204 9.61 -9.81 -20.68
N ALA A 205 9.87 -9.18 -21.82
CA ALA A 205 11.01 -9.48 -22.68
C ALA A 205 12.37 -9.16 -22.01
N ILE A 206 12.45 -8.16 -21.12
CA ILE A 206 13.66 -7.93 -20.33
C ILE A 206 13.87 -9.04 -19.28
N ARG A 207 12.80 -9.70 -18.82
CA ARG A 207 12.88 -10.79 -17.83
C ARG A 207 13.30 -12.13 -18.44
N SER A 208 13.26 -12.29 -19.76
CA SER A 208 13.70 -13.50 -20.47
C SER A 208 15.21 -13.56 -20.72
N ASP A 209 16.01 -12.68 -20.11
CA ASP A 209 17.48 -12.58 -20.27
C ASP A 209 17.96 -12.38 -21.72
N THR A 210 17.06 -11.97 -22.61
CA THR A 210 17.38 -11.54 -23.97
C THR A 210 17.99 -10.15 -23.96
N GLY A 211 18.99 -9.89 -24.80
CA GLY A 211 19.61 -8.56 -24.90
C GLY A 211 18.58 -7.45 -25.19
N ILE A 212 18.84 -6.22 -24.75
CA ILE A 212 17.88 -5.10 -24.85
C ILE A 212 17.37 -4.87 -26.27
N TYR A 213 18.23 -5.02 -27.28
CA TYR A 213 17.84 -4.84 -28.69
C TYR A 213 16.86 -5.92 -29.15
N ASP A 214 17.09 -7.17 -28.76
CA ASP A 214 16.21 -8.30 -29.10
C ASP A 214 14.88 -8.17 -28.37
N ALA A 215 14.90 -7.76 -27.09
CA ALA A 215 13.70 -7.52 -26.30
C ALA A 215 12.80 -6.43 -26.90
N ILE A 216 13.39 -5.35 -27.45
CA ILE A 216 12.62 -4.29 -28.13
C ILE A 216 12.01 -4.83 -29.44
N SER A 217 12.78 -5.57 -30.24
CA SER A 217 12.30 -6.16 -31.49
C SER A 217 11.14 -7.13 -31.24
N GLU A 218 11.31 -8.03 -30.26
CA GLU A 218 10.29 -8.99 -29.85
C GLU A 218 9.02 -8.29 -29.35
N THR A 219 9.16 -7.24 -28.53
CA THR A 219 8.04 -6.42 -28.05
C THR A 219 7.23 -5.85 -29.22
N ILE A 220 7.89 -5.27 -30.23
CA ILE A 220 7.21 -4.67 -31.38
C ILE A 220 6.49 -5.74 -32.20
N ASN A 221 7.16 -6.86 -32.47
CA ASN A 221 6.57 -7.97 -33.23
C ASN A 221 5.36 -8.55 -32.49
N MET A 222 5.47 -8.78 -31.17
CA MET A 222 4.38 -9.31 -30.37
C MET A 222 3.17 -8.37 -30.33
N VAL A 223 3.37 -7.05 -30.29
CA VAL A 223 2.27 -6.08 -30.38
C VAL A 223 1.61 -6.06 -31.75
N ASN A 224 2.39 -6.21 -32.82
CA ASN A 224 1.87 -6.29 -34.18
C ASN A 224 1.10 -7.60 -34.42
N ASP A 225 1.61 -8.73 -33.90
CA ASP A 225 1.06 -10.07 -34.13
C ASP A 225 -0.16 -10.38 -33.26
N ALA A 226 -0.08 -10.11 -31.94
CA ALA A 226 -1.18 -10.37 -31.01
C ALA A 226 -2.28 -9.29 -31.08
N GLY A 227 -1.95 -8.14 -31.66
CA GLY A 227 -2.86 -7.01 -31.84
C GLY A 227 -2.85 -6.04 -30.65
N TYR A 228 -2.65 -4.76 -30.96
CA TYR A 228 -2.57 -3.67 -29.99
C TYR A 228 -3.75 -3.63 -29.00
N MET A 229 -4.99 -3.72 -29.47
CA MET A 229 -6.18 -3.58 -28.61
C MET A 229 -6.32 -4.72 -27.60
N LYS A 230 -5.93 -5.93 -27.98
CA LYS A 230 -5.94 -7.09 -27.09
C LYS A 230 -4.93 -6.89 -25.96
N LEU A 231 -3.68 -6.60 -26.32
CA LEU A 231 -2.63 -6.35 -25.34
C LEU A 231 -2.89 -5.12 -24.49
N LEU A 232 -3.54 -4.08 -25.02
CA LEU A 232 -4.00 -2.95 -24.22
C LEU A 232 -5.01 -3.39 -23.16
N GLY A 233 -5.96 -4.25 -23.52
CA GLY A 233 -6.89 -4.86 -22.58
C GLY A 233 -6.18 -5.62 -21.46
N GLU A 234 -5.26 -6.52 -21.82
CA GLU A 234 -4.45 -7.30 -20.87
C GLU A 234 -3.57 -6.40 -19.97
N SER A 235 -2.92 -5.38 -20.54
CA SER A 235 -2.11 -4.42 -19.79
C SER A 235 -2.94 -3.59 -18.81
N LEU A 236 -4.13 -3.15 -19.24
CA LEU A 236 -5.04 -2.41 -18.37
C LEU A 236 -5.57 -3.32 -17.26
N ASP A 237 -5.97 -4.55 -17.58
CA ASP A 237 -6.43 -5.52 -16.60
C ASP A 237 -5.32 -5.82 -15.59
N TYR A 238 -4.07 -6.04 -16.03
CA TYR A 238 -2.92 -6.20 -15.16
C TYR A 238 -2.72 -5.02 -14.19
N ILE A 239 -2.86 -3.77 -14.66
CA ILE A 239 -2.72 -2.58 -13.81
C ILE A 239 -3.89 -2.45 -12.84
N PHE A 240 -5.12 -2.58 -13.31
CA PHE A 240 -6.31 -2.44 -12.46
C PHE A 240 -6.44 -3.60 -11.46
N ASN A 241 -5.95 -4.79 -11.80
CA ASN A 241 -5.85 -5.93 -10.88
C ASN A 241 -4.99 -5.62 -9.65
N ARG A 242 -4.05 -4.66 -9.73
CA ARG A 242 -3.27 -4.19 -8.56
C ARG A 242 -4.04 -3.26 -7.62
N PHE A 243 -5.13 -2.66 -8.09
CA PHE A 243 -5.96 -1.73 -7.31
C PHE A 243 -7.26 -2.37 -6.82
N GLN A 244 -7.79 -3.34 -7.55
CA GLN A 244 -8.90 -4.15 -7.11
C GLN A 244 -8.44 -5.14 -6.03
N HIS A 245 -9.33 -5.37 -5.07
CA HIS A 245 -9.14 -6.31 -3.98
C HIS A 245 -10.31 -7.32 -3.93
N ASN A 246 -11.38 -7.05 -4.67
CA ASN A 246 -12.61 -7.82 -4.61
C ASN A 246 -12.38 -9.29 -4.94
N TYR A 247 -11.50 -9.60 -5.89
CA TYR A 247 -11.19 -10.98 -6.26
C TYR A 247 -10.45 -11.72 -5.15
N HIS A 248 -9.49 -11.07 -4.49
CA HIS A 248 -8.78 -11.64 -3.34
C HIS A 248 -9.75 -11.96 -2.19
N VAL A 249 -10.67 -11.04 -1.90
CA VAL A 249 -11.67 -11.23 -0.83
C VAL A 249 -12.69 -12.29 -1.21
N ALA A 250 -13.11 -12.38 -2.48
CA ALA A 250 -13.99 -13.43 -2.97
C ALA A 250 -13.33 -14.82 -2.90
N LEU A 251 -12.03 -14.89 -3.19
CA LEU A 251 -11.24 -16.13 -3.05
C LEU A 251 -11.14 -16.55 -1.57
N LEU A 252 -10.93 -15.61 -0.64
CA LEU A 252 -10.97 -15.87 0.80
C LEU A 252 -12.36 -16.34 1.25
N TRP A 253 -13.42 -15.77 0.68
CA TRP A 253 -14.80 -16.17 0.98
C TRP A 253 -15.09 -17.63 0.62
N GLU A 254 -14.58 -18.15 -0.49
CA GLU A 254 -14.78 -19.57 -0.84
C GLU A 254 -13.93 -20.51 0.04
N ASN A 255 -12.77 -20.03 0.54
CA ASN A 255 -11.81 -20.84 1.29
C ASN A 255 -11.79 -20.53 2.81
N PHE A 256 -12.83 -19.86 3.32
CA PHE A 256 -12.84 -19.32 4.68
C PHE A 256 -12.72 -20.39 5.78
N THR A 257 -13.21 -21.61 5.53
CA THR A 257 -13.21 -22.69 6.52
C THR A 257 -11.79 -23.19 6.78
N GLU A 258 -11.01 -23.43 5.72
CA GLU A 258 -9.62 -23.85 5.82
C GLU A 258 -8.76 -22.78 6.50
N LEU A 259 -8.88 -21.53 6.07
CA LEU A 259 -8.14 -20.41 6.65
C LEU A 259 -8.51 -20.15 8.11
N ASN A 260 -9.78 -20.33 8.49
CA ASN A 260 -10.20 -20.23 9.88
C ASN A 260 -9.58 -21.34 10.75
N LEU A 261 -9.52 -22.57 10.24
CA LEU A 261 -8.87 -23.69 10.94
C LEU A 261 -7.38 -23.41 11.16
N GLU A 262 -6.68 -22.92 10.13
CA GLU A 262 -5.26 -22.58 10.23
C GLU A 262 -5.00 -21.40 11.16
N TYR A 263 -5.88 -20.39 11.15
CA TYR A 263 -5.86 -19.33 12.15
C TYR A 263 -6.02 -19.87 13.58
N ASN A 264 -6.98 -20.76 13.82
CA ASN A 264 -7.25 -21.32 15.15
C ASN A 264 -6.13 -22.24 15.65
N LYS A 265 -5.37 -22.88 14.74
CA LYS A 265 -4.17 -23.67 15.08
C LYS A 265 -2.93 -22.81 15.35
N GLY A 266 -3.01 -21.49 15.14
CA GLY A 266 -1.87 -20.58 15.27
C GLY A 266 -0.94 -20.58 14.05
N GLY A 267 -1.38 -21.10 12.91
CA GLY A 267 -0.65 -21.06 11.64
C GLY A 267 -0.64 -19.66 11.01
N ILE A 268 -1.58 -18.79 11.37
CA ILE A 268 -1.68 -17.41 10.89
C ILE A 268 -1.42 -16.45 12.04
N LEU A 269 -0.53 -15.48 11.83
CA LEU A 269 -0.23 -14.42 12.78
C LEU A 269 -1.50 -13.61 13.03
N PRO A 270 -1.96 -13.48 14.29
CA PRO A 270 -3.18 -12.76 14.57
C PRO A 270 -3.04 -11.28 14.24
N TYR A 271 -4.14 -10.66 13.81
CA TYR A 271 -4.20 -9.25 13.39
C TYR A 271 -3.63 -8.26 14.42
N TRP A 272 -3.75 -8.56 15.72
CA TRP A 272 -3.24 -7.72 16.82
C TRP A 272 -1.75 -7.94 17.09
N GLY A 273 -1.19 -9.03 16.55
CA GLY A 273 0.23 -9.38 16.54
C GLY A 273 1.01 -8.68 15.43
N GLU A 274 0.35 -7.91 14.56
CA GLU A 274 1.02 -7.12 13.53
C GLU A 274 1.44 -5.73 14.05
N GLY A 275 2.65 -5.30 13.72
CA GLY A 275 3.15 -3.94 13.99
C GLY A 275 4.59 -3.93 14.48
N ILE A 276 5.22 -2.75 14.46
CA ILE A 276 6.65 -2.62 14.78
C ILE A 276 6.99 -3.10 16.19
N VAL A 277 6.16 -2.78 17.19
CA VAL A 277 6.40 -3.18 18.59
C VAL A 277 6.30 -4.70 18.72
N GLN A 278 5.29 -5.29 18.09
CA GLN A 278 5.07 -6.72 18.08
C GLN A 278 6.24 -7.44 17.39
N THR A 279 6.67 -6.98 16.21
CA THR A 279 7.84 -7.52 15.51
C THR A 279 9.10 -7.48 16.38
N ILE A 280 9.34 -6.37 17.08
CA ILE A 280 10.49 -6.25 17.99
C ILE A 280 10.39 -7.27 19.13
N ILE A 281 9.22 -7.37 19.78
CA ILE A 281 9.00 -8.31 20.89
C ILE A 281 9.18 -9.76 20.42
N SER A 282 8.58 -10.14 19.27
CA SER A 282 8.71 -11.48 18.71
C SER A 282 10.17 -11.83 18.39
N ASN A 283 10.93 -10.89 17.82
CA ASN A 283 12.35 -11.10 17.53
C ASN A 283 13.19 -11.25 18.82
N ILE A 284 12.92 -10.45 19.86
CA ILE A 284 13.62 -10.54 21.15
C ILE A 284 13.32 -11.86 21.85
N LEU A 285 12.07 -12.32 21.81
CA LEU A 285 11.63 -13.57 22.43
C LEU A 285 11.99 -14.82 21.61
N GLY A 286 12.59 -14.67 20.43
CA GLY A 286 12.93 -15.78 19.54
C GLY A 286 11.70 -16.55 19.03
N ILE A 287 10.53 -15.91 19.00
CA ILE A 287 9.32 -16.52 18.47
C ILE A 287 9.49 -16.62 16.96
N GLY A 288 9.39 -17.84 16.41
CA GLY A 288 9.49 -18.09 14.97
C GLY A 288 8.55 -17.20 14.16
N LYS A 289 8.90 -16.93 12.90
CA LYS A 289 8.09 -16.09 12.01
C LYS A 289 6.80 -16.82 11.64
N ILE A 290 5.71 -16.48 12.34
CA ILE A 290 4.36 -16.88 11.95
C ILE A 290 3.94 -16.02 10.74
N PRO A 291 3.46 -16.62 9.63
CA PRO A 291 3.07 -15.87 8.44
C PRO A 291 1.84 -15.00 8.69
N THR A 292 1.78 -13.84 8.03
CA THR A 292 0.58 -12.99 8.04
C THR A 292 -0.52 -13.62 7.19
N LEU A 293 -1.78 -13.18 7.33
CA LEU A 293 -2.89 -13.69 6.51
C LEU A 293 -2.62 -13.56 5.00
N GLY A 294 -2.00 -12.47 4.56
CA GLY A 294 -1.66 -12.28 3.14
C GLY A 294 -0.58 -13.24 2.65
N THR A 295 0.40 -13.55 3.49
CA THR A 295 1.43 -14.55 3.20
C THR A 295 0.84 -15.96 3.17
N GLU A 296 0.00 -16.29 4.14
CA GLU A 296 -0.62 -17.61 4.19
C GLU A 296 -1.57 -17.84 3.02
N MET A 297 -2.34 -16.81 2.64
CA MET A 297 -3.16 -16.84 1.44
C MET A 297 -2.33 -17.10 0.18
N ALA A 298 -1.17 -16.46 0.04
CA ALA A 298 -0.26 -16.69 -1.09
C ALA A 298 0.29 -18.12 -1.10
N HIS A 299 0.63 -18.67 0.07
CA HIS A 299 1.16 -20.03 0.19
C HIS A 299 0.09 -21.09 -0.10
N GLN A 300 -1.09 -20.99 0.52
CA GLN A 300 -2.12 -22.03 0.42
C GLN A 300 -2.90 -21.96 -0.89
N LEU A 301 -3.31 -20.76 -1.32
CA LEU A 301 -4.26 -20.61 -2.42
C LEU A 301 -3.58 -20.40 -3.78
N PHE A 302 -2.35 -19.86 -3.78
CA PHE A 302 -1.57 -19.63 -5.01
C PHE A 302 -0.41 -20.63 -5.16
N TYR A 303 -0.26 -21.57 -4.21
CA TYR A 303 0.84 -22.54 -4.16
C TYR A 303 2.23 -21.91 -4.31
N SER A 304 2.37 -20.66 -3.86
CA SER A 304 3.62 -19.93 -4.01
C SER A 304 4.61 -20.36 -2.93
N LYS A 305 5.82 -20.71 -3.36
CA LYS A 305 6.97 -20.94 -2.46
C LYS A 305 7.72 -19.65 -2.14
N ASP A 306 7.34 -18.54 -2.78
CA ASP A 306 8.03 -17.27 -2.71
C ASP A 306 7.47 -16.36 -1.61
N SER A 307 8.31 -15.45 -1.13
CA SER A 307 8.02 -14.52 -0.03
C SER A 307 7.19 -13.30 -0.44
N TRP A 308 6.13 -13.48 -1.22
CA TRP A 308 5.18 -12.40 -1.50
C TRP A 308 3.91 -12.55 -0.64
N SER A 309 3.11 -11.48 -0.60
CA SER A 309 1.90 -11.41 0.21
C SER A 309 0.74 -11.00 -0.66
N ALA A 310 -0.34 -11.78 -0.63
CA ALA A 310 -1.62 -11.39 -1.21
C ALA A 310 -2.23 -10.22 -0.42
N ASN A 311 -3.26 -9.58 -0.97
CA ASN A 311 -3.93 -8.43 -0.33
C ASN A 311 -5.29 -8.83 0.24
N PRO A 312 -5.36 -9.47 1.44
CA PRO A 312 -6.63 -9.94 2.00
C PRO A 312 -7.53 -8.79 2.44
N GLY A 313 -6.99 -7.60 2.70
CA GLY A 313 -7.76 -6.46 3.22
C GLY A 313 -8.25 -6.66 4.66
N LEU A 314 -8.83 -5.62 5.27
CA LEU A 314 -9.60 -5.81 6.51
C LEU A 314 -10.83 -6.70 6.28
N SER A 315 -11.40 -6.66 5.08
CA SER A 315 -12.54 -7.51 4.72
C SER A 315 -12.20 -8.99 4.78
N GLY A 316 -10.99 -9.40 4.39
CA GLY A 316 -10.54 -10.78 4.53
C GLY A 316 -10.46 -11.23 5.98
N TRP A 317 -10.03 -10.36 6.90
CA TRP A 317 -10.05 -10.64 8.34
C TRP A 317 -11.47 -10.82 8.89
N LEU A 318 -12.46 -10.08 8.39
CA LEU A 318 -13.87 -10.30 8.78
C LEU A 318 -14.37 -11.70 8.39
N ILE A 319 -13.88 -12.24 7.27
CA ILE A 319 -14.23 -13.57 6.78
C ILE A 319 -13.54 -14.64 7.63
N VAL A 320 -12.22 -14.56 7.77
CA VAL A 320 -11.41 -15.59 8.43
C VAL A 320 -11.74 -15.73 9.90
N LEU A 321 -12.07 -14.64 10.59
CA LEU A 321 -12.32 -14.67 12.03
C LEU A 321 -13.69 -15.24 12.42
N GLN A 322 -14.63 -15.33 11.47
CA GLN A 322 -16.02 -15.73 11.73
C GLN A 322 -16.55 -14.98 12.97
N GLU A 323 -17.17 -15.63 13.94
CA GLU A 323 -17.74 -15.00 15.16
C GLU A 323 -16.75 -14.09 15.93
N LYS A 324 -15.43 -14.32 15.82
CA LYS A 324 -14.39 -13.49 16.46
C LYS A 324 -14.19 -12.13 15.78
N PHE A 325 -14.87 -11.85 14.66
CA PHE A 325 -14.74 -10.59 13.92
C PHE A 325 -15.08 -9.36 14.79
N ILE A 326 -15.92 -9.51 15.82
CA ILE A 326 -16.33 -8.40 16.69
C ILE A 326 -15.11 -7.80 17.41
N PHE A 327 -14.21 -8.64 17.93
CA PHE A 327 -12.98 -8.18 18.58
C PHE A 327 -12.03 -7.50 17.59
N PHE A 328 -12.05 -7.94 16.34
CA PHE A 328 -11.29 -7.31 15.28
C PHE A 328 -11.83 -5.92 14.91
N ILE A 329 -13.16 -5.77 14.78
CA ILE A 329 -13.77 -4.46 14.54
C ILE A 329 -13.45 -3.50 15.70
N LEU A 330 -13.54 -3.96 16.95
CA LEU A 330 -13.16 -3.14 18.11
C LEU A 330 -11.69 -2.73 18.07
N TYR A 331 -10.79 -3.64 17.70
CA TYR A 331 -9.38 -3.35 17.54
C TYR A 331 -9.14 -2.29 16.44
N ILE A 332 -9.74 -2.46 15.27
CA ILE A 332 -9.64 -1.48 14.16
C ILE A 332 -10.20 -0.12 14.59
N PHE A 333 -11.34 -0.10 15.27
CA PHE A 333 -11.92 1.13 15.80
C PHE A 333 -10.96 1.83 16.77
N PHE A 334 -10.33 1.07 17.67
CA PHE A 334 -9.38 1.60 18.65
C PHE A 334 -8.13 2.19 17.99
N ILE A 335 -7.48 1.48 17.05
CA ILE A 335 -6.27 1.99 16.38
C ILE A 335 -6.58 3.20 15.50
N LEU A 336 -7.74 3.24 14.83
CA LEU A 336 -8.19 4.39 14.06
C LEU A 336 -8.43 5.57 14.98
N PHE A 337 -9.19 5.37 16.07
CA PHE A 337 -9.48 6.41 17.05
C PHE A 337 -8.19 7.00 17.64
N ILE A 338 -7.27 6.16 18.11
CA ILE A 338 -5.98 6.62 18.67
C ILE A 338 -5.19 7.40 17.62
N GLY A 339 -5.05 6.88 16.41
CA GLY A 339 -4.30 7.53 15.34
C GLY A 339 -4.88 8.91 15.03
N PHE A 340 -6.16 8.98 14.70
CA PHE A 340 -6.82 10.23 14.33
C PHE A 340 -6.89 11.23 15.50
N PHE A 341 -7.16 10.76 16.72
CA PHE A 341 -7.13 11.61 17.91
C PHE A 341 -5.74 12.23 18.13
N THR A 342 -4.69 11.42 18.00
CA THR A 342 -3.29 11.86 18.11
C THR A 342 -2.96 12.88 17.03
N ALA A 343 -3.37 12.64 15.78
CA ALA A 343 -3.20 13.57 14.67
C ALA A 343 -3.85 14.93 14.94
N VAL A 344 -5.13 14.95 15.34
CA VAL A 344 -5.88 16.16 15.68
C VAL A 344 -5.23 16.91 16.83
N LYS A 345 -4.87 16.19 17.90
CA LYS A 345 -4.36 16.80 19.13
C LYS A 345 -2.95 17.37 18.97
N TYR A 346 -2.08 16.73 18.21
CA TYR A 346 -0.63 17.03 18.21
C TYR A 346 -0.04 17.53 16.90
N PHE A 347 -0.66 17.28 15.76
CA PHE A 347 -0.05 17.55 14.45
C PHE A 347 -0.88 18.54 13.61
N GLY A 348 -2.20 18.35 13.56
CA GLY A 348 -3.15 19.16 12.83
C GLY A 348 -3.71 18.47 11.57
N ASN A 349 -4.44 19.23 10.76
CA ASN A 349 -5.23 18.72 9.62
C ASN A 349 -4.41 17.96 8.57
N LYS A 350 -3.14 18.32 8.34
CA LYS A 350 -2.26 17.59 7.41
C LYS A 350 -2.07 16.13 7.84
N MET A 351 -1.94 15.85 9.14
CA MET A 351 -1.78 14.47 9.62
C MET A 351 -3.10 13.72 9.56
N VAL A 352 -4.22 14.38 9.84
CA VAL A 352 -5.56 13.78 9.67
C VAL A 352 -5.74 13.34 8.21
N LEU A 353 -5.30 14.16 7.26
CA LEU A 353 -5.37 13.83 5.84
C LEU A 353 -4.42 12.68 5.45
N ILE A 354 -3.18 12.68 5.96
CA ILE A 354 -2.25 11.55 5.79
C ILE A 354 -2.82 10.26 6.35
N LEU A 355 -3.32 10.26 7.59
CA LEU A 355 -3.94 9.09 8.21
C LEU A 355 -5.17 8.60 7.42
N GLY A 356 -6.01 9.51 6.93
CA GLY A 356 -7.12 9.15 6.04
C GLY A 356 -6.63 8.43 4.79
N VAL A 357 -5.71 9.03 4.05
CA VAL A 357 -5.17 8.45 2.81
C VAL A 357 -4.48 7.11 3.06
N PHE A 358 -3.63 7.02 4.09
CA PHE A 358 -2.91 5.80 4.41
C PHE A 358 -3.74 4.76 5.15
N SER A 359 -4.91 5.12 5.71
CA SER A 359 -5.89 4.12 6.14
C SER A 359 -6.43 3.35 4.93
N ILE A 360 -6.60 3.98 3.77
CA ILE A 360 -6.98 3.29 2.54
C ILE A 360 -5.78 2.46 2.03
N PHE A 361 -4.60 3.07 1.87
CA PHE A 361 -3.46 2.30 1.36
C PHE A 361 -3.04 1.12 2.24
N TYR A 362 -3.09 1.26 3.56
CA TYR A 362 -2.66 0.19 4.45
C TYR A 362 -3.81 -0.73 4.83
N LEU A 363 -4.88 -0.21 5.42
CA LEU A 363 -5.91 -1.08 5.97
C LEU A 363 -6.76 -1.72 4.87
N PHE A 364 -7.12 -1.00 3.81
CA PHE A 364 -7.89 -1.60 2.70
C PHE A 364 -7.16 -2.77 2.03
N HIS A 365 -5.81 -2.74 1.99
CA HIS A 365 -4.98 -3.82 1.43
C HIS A 365 -4.65 -4.91 2.47
N GLY A 366 -4.93 -4.66 3.75
CA GLY A 366 -4.68 -5.60 4.85
C GLY A 366 -3.31 -5.45 5.49
N TRP A 367 -2.59 -4.35 5.22
CA TRP A 367 -1.28 -4.05 5.83
C TRP A 367 -1.47 -3.41 7.21
N ILE A 368 -2.09 -4.16 8.12
CA ILE A 368 -2.42 -3.70 9.48
C ILE A 368 -1.14 -3.29 10.21
N GLY A 369 -0.09 -4.11 10.14
CA GLY A 369 1.18 -3.83 10.77
C GLY A 369 1.79 -2.47 10.35
N MET A 370 1.66 -2.06 9.09
CA MET A 370 2.17 -0.77 8.62
C MET A 370 1.37 0.40 9.19
N TYR A 371 0.04 0.27 9.25
CA TYR A 371 -0.82 1.30 9.84
C TYR A 371 -0.60 1.42 11.36
N VAL A 372 -0.53 0.29 12.07
CA VAL A 372 -0.24 0.24 13.50
C VAL A 372 1.12 0.87 13.79
N SER A 373 2.14 0.55 12.98
CA SER A 373 3.46 1.16 13.10
C SER A 373 3.39 2.68 12.92
N MET A 374 2.66 3.17 11.91
CA MET A 374 2.43 4.60 11.72
C MET A 374 1.83 5.25 12.97
N VAL A 375 0.77 4.67 13.53
CA VAL A 375 0.13 5.17 14.76
C VAL A 375 1.12 5.17 15.94
N THR A 376 1.90 4.09 16.12
CA THR A 376 2.93 3.99 17.15
C THR A 376 3.96 5.11 17.04
N TYR A 377 4.50 5.38 15.85
CA TYR A 377 5.46 6.48 15.68
C TYR A 377 4.81 7.84 15.92
N LEU A 378 3.54 8.06 15.55
CA LEU A 378 2.85 9.30 15.89
C LEU A 378 2.72 9.49 17.40
N LEU A 379 2.46 8.42 18.16
CA LEU A 379 2.45 8.46 19.62
C LEU A 379 3.83 8.77 20.20
N ILE A 380 4.89 8.08 19.73
CA ILE A 380 6.27 8.32 20.15
C ILE A 380 6.67 9.77 19.89
N ILE A 381 6.43 10.29 18.68
CA ILE A 381 6.74 11.68 18.31
C ILE A 381 5.94 12.65 19.19
N SER A 382 4.66 12.36 19.45
CA SER A 382 3.81 13.19 20.32
C SER A 382 4.34 13.24 21.76
N PHE A 383 4.84 12.11 22.26
CA PHE A 383 5.46 12.01 23.57
C PHE A 383 6.76 12.81 23.63
N ILE A 384 7.70 12.58 22.72
CA ILE A 384 8.99 13.30 22.65
C ILE A 384 8.77 14.82 22.62
N ARG A 385 7.79 15.29 21.83
CA ARG A 385 7.47 16.72 21.73
C ARG A 385 6.91 17.32 23.01
N ARG A 386 6.23 16.53 23.84
CA ARG A 386 5.67 16.99 25.12
C ARG A 386 6.71 17.04 26.23
N VAL A 387 7.67 16.11 26.20
CA VAL A 387 8.66 15.97 27.26
C VAL A 387 9.66 17.13 27.29
N LYS A 388 9.72 18.01 26.25
CA LYS A 388 10.59 19.20 26.18
C LYS A 388 11.98 18.91 26.78
N ILE A 389 12.72 18.02 26.13
CA ILE A 389 14.18 17.98 26.28
C ILE A 389 14.75 19.14 25.45
#